data_AF-A0A521LPC0-F1
#
_entry.id   AF-A0A521LPC0-F1
#
_cell.length_a   1.000
_cell.length_b   1.000
_cell.length_c   1.000
_cell.angle_alpha   90.00
_cell.angle_beta   90.00
_cell.angle_gamma   90.00
#
_symmetry.space_group_name_H-M   'P 1'
#
loop_
_entity.id
_entity.type
_entity.pdbx_description
1 polymer ?
#
loop_
_entity_poly.entity_id
_entity_poly.type
_entity_poly.pdbx_seq_one_letter_code
_entity_poly.pdbx_strand_id
1 'polypeptide(L)'
;MDAFTMVIVACISGEPNCITSRINESVFTTAQACEARIDDITRSMTLEFGRRPGFKGREVTYDVSCMNRTQLAQKLGIVTSET
;
A
#
# COMPACT_ATOMS: atom_id res chain seq x y z
N MET A 1 21.04 -4.57 0.11
CA MET A 1 19.94 -4.01 0.93
C MET A 1 18.65 -4.54 0.35
N ASP A 2 17.83 -5.21 1.16
CA ASP A 2 16.51 -5.67 0.72
C ASP A 2 15.58 -4.48 0.52
N ALA A 3 15.06 -4.32 -0.68
CA ALA A 3 14.03 -3.32 -0.96
C ALA A 3 12.70 -3.82 -0.40
N PHE A 4 12.13 -3.07 0.53
CA PHE A 4 10.78 -3.27 1.02
C PHE A 4 9.80 -2.59 0.06
N THR A 5 8.64 -3.21 -0.10
CA THR A 5 7.51 -2.70 -0.87
C THR A 5 6.37 -2.47 0.09
N MET A 6 5.82 -1.26 0.06
CA MET A 6 4.59 -0.95 0.76
C MET A 6 3.41 -1.34 -0.13
N VAL A 7 2.51 -2.15 0.41
CA VAL A 7 1.22 -2.46 -0.23
C VAL A 7 0.15 -1.80 0.61
N ILE A 8 -0.63 -0.91 -0.01
CA ILE A 8 -1.75 -0.21 0.62
C ILE A 8 -3.03 -0.65 -0.05
N VAL A 9 -4.01 -1.07 0.74
CA VAL A 9 -5.39 -1.34 0.29
C VAL A 9 -6.30 -0.31 0.94
N ALA A 10 -6.89 0.55 0.12
CA ALA A 10 -7.84 1.58 0.55
C ALA A 10 -9.26 1.17 0.19
N CYS A 11 -10.10 0.89 1.18
CA CYS A 11 -11.50 0.55 1.00
C CYS A 11 -12.35 1.78 1.36
N ILE A 12 -13.12 2.28 0.40
CA ILE A 12 -13.98 3.45 0.58
C ILE A 12 -15.40 2.95 0.86
N SER A 13 -16.03 3.44 1.93
CA SER A 13 -17.33 2.95 2.38
C SER A 13 -18.42 3.10 1.32
N GLY A 14 -18.93 1.97 0.82
CA GLY A 14 -19.93 1.84 -0.23
C GLY A 14 -19.37 1.64 -1.65
N GLU A 15 -18.04 1.59 -1.80
CA GLU A 15 -17.43 1.14 -3.06
C GLU A 15 -17.37 -0.38 -3.06
N PRO A 16 -17.72 -1.04 -4.18
CA PRO A 16 -17.68 -2.49 -4.26
C PRO A 16 -16.25 -3.05 -4.29
N ASN A 17 -15.27 -2.23 -4.64
CA ASN A 17 -13.88 -2.63 -4.77
C ASN A 17 -12.97 -1.72 -3.95
N CYS A 18 -11.96 -2.32 -3.30
CA CYS A 18 -10.89 -1.58 -2.67
C CYS A 18 -9.79 -1.25 -3.68
N ILE A 19 -9.15 -0.10 -3.48
CA ILE A 19 -8.07 0.38 -4.33
C ILE A 19 -6.75 -0.12 -3.74
N THR A 20 -6.02 -0.94 -4.49
CA THR A 20 -4.69 -1.42 -4.07
C THR A 20 -3.60 -0.61 -4.76
N SER A 21 -2.65 -0.10 -3.98
CA SER A 21 -1.44 0.57 -4.47
C SER A 21 -0.19 -0.18 -3.98
N ARG A 22 0.81 -0.30 -4.87
CA ARG A 22 2.11 -0.89 -4.55
C ARG A 22 3.17 0.19 -4.73
N ILE A 23 3.90 0.47 -3.66
CA ILE A 23 4.86 1.56 -3.60
C ILE A 23 6.21 0.95 -3.29
N ASN A 24 7.15 1.15 -4.20
CA ASN A 24 8.52 0.71 -4.08
C ASN A 24 9.40 1.95 -4.17
N GLU A 25 9.84 2.44 -3.02
CA GLU A 25 10.75 3.58 -2.93
C GLU A 25 12.14 3.10 -2.52
N SER A 26 13.19 3.74 -3.07
CA SER A 26 14.57 3.42 -2.72
C SER A 26 14.91 3.66 -1.24
N VAL A 27 14.09 4.44 -0.54
CA VAL A 27 14.21 4.71 0.90
C VAL A 27 13.69 3.56 1.77
N PHE A 28 12.91 2.62 1.20
CA PHE A 28 12.38 1.46 1.89
C PHE A 28 13.44 0.36 2.05
N THR A 29 14.52 0.69 2.75
CA THR A 29 15.62 -0.24 3.04
C THR A 29 15.38 -1.08 4.30
N THR A 30 14.41 -0.68 5.14
CA THR A 30 13.96 -1.38 6.34
C THR A 30 12.44 -1.31 6.48
N ALA A 31 11.86 -2.21 7.28
CA ALA A 31 10.43 -2.14 7.62
C ALA A 31 10.06 -0.81 8.27
N GLN A 32 10.86 -0.33 9.24
CA GLN A 32 10.64 0.96 9.89
C GLN A 32 10.67 2.15 8.91
N ALA A 33 11.58 2.15 7.94
CA ALA A 33 11.64 3.21 6.92
C ALA A 33 10.41 3.21 6.01
N CYS A 34 9.84 2.04 5.75
CA CYS A 34 8.57 1.89 5.06
C CYS A 34 7.41 2.36 5.95
N GLU A 35 7.32 1.89 7.20
CA GLU A 35 6.25 2.24 8.14
C GLU A 35 6.19 3.76 8.41
N ALA A 36 7.35 4.42 8.49
CA ALA A 36 7.44 5.87 8.69
C ALA A 36 6.80 6.69 7.55
N ARG A 37 6.59 6.11 6.36
CA ARG A 37 5.92 6.78 5.23
C ARG A 37 4.43 6.49 5.14
N ILE A 38 3.90 5.56 5.94
CA ILE A 38 2.49 5.14 5.86
C ILE A 38 1.56 6.35 6.05
N ASP A 39 1.80 7.15 7.08
CA ASP A 39 0.95 8.31 7.39
C ASP A 39 0.97 9.36 6.27
N ASP A 40 2.15 9.67 5.74
CA ASP A 40 2.29 10.63 4.63
C ASP A 40 1.56 10.15 3.38
N ILE A 41 1.72 8.87 3.03
CA ILE A 41 1.12 8.29 1.83
C ILE A 41 -0.40 8.17 1.98
N THR A 42 -0.89 7.62 3.10
CA THR A 42 -2.33 7.47 3.34
C THR A 42 -3.02 8.82 3.43
N ARG A 43 -2.38 9.85 3.99
CA ARG A 43 -2.86 11.23 3.96
C ARG A 43 -2.96 11.76 2.54
N SER A 44 -1.92 11.59 1.73
CA SER A 44 -1.94 11.99 0.32
C SER A 44 -3.06 11.30 -0.45
N MET A 45 -3.20 9.98 -0.31
CA MET A 45 -4.29 9.21 -0.93
C MET A 45 -5.67 9.69 -0.49
N THR A 46 -5.84 9.96 0.81
CA THR A 46 -7.11 10.50 1.35
C THR A 46 -7.46 11.83 0.71
N LEU A 47 -6.48 12.73 0.56
CA LEU A 47 -6.68 14.01 -0.12
C LEU A 47 -7.08 13.82 -1.59
N GLU A 48 -6.46 12.86 -2.29
CA GLU A 48 -6.84 12.52 -3.66
C GLU A 48 -8.26 11.95 -3.76
N PHE A 49 -8.67 11.10 -2.83
CA PHE A 49 -10.05 10.62 -2.75
C PHE A 49 -11.01 11.77 -2.45
N GLY A 50 -10.67 12.69 -1.54
CA GLY A 50 -11.48 13.86 -1.22
C GLY A 50 -11.67 14.84 -2.40
N ARG A 51 -10.77 14.82 -3.40
CA ARG A 51 -10.93 15.57 -4.66
C ARG A 51 -11.96 14.95 -5.60
N ARG A 52 -12.27 13.65 -5.44
CA ARG A 52 -13.27 12.95 -6.24
C ARG A 52 -14.66 13.20 -5.65
N PRO A 53 -15.59 13.83 -6.39
CA PRO A 53 -16.91 14.18 -5.84
C PRO A 53 -17.67 12.97 -5.27
N GLY A 54 -17.54 11.81 -5.90
CA GLY A 54 -18.18 10.56 -5.46
C GLY A 54 -17.58 9.94 -4.19
N PHE A 55 -16.43 10.40 -3.72
CA PHE A 55 -15.76 9.91 -2.51
C PHE A 55 -15.74 10.91 -1.36
N LYS A 56 -16.17 12.16 -1.61
CA LYS A 56 -16.15 13.22 -0.60
C LYS A 56 -17.07 12.89 0.57
N GLY A 57 -16.52 12.95 1.78
CA GLY A 57 -17.26 12.68 3.02
C GLY A 57 -17.51 11.20 3.32
N ARG A 58 -16.95 10.28 2.52
CA ARG A 58 -17.00 8.85 2.78
C ARG A 58 -15.84 8.44 3.67
N GLU A 59 -16.09 7.50 4.56
CA GLU A 59 -15.05 6.87 5.34
C GLU A 59 -14.13 6.03 4.44
N VAL A 60 -12.83 6.08 4.71
CA VAL A 60 -11.82 5.31 4.00
C VAL A 60 -11.02 4.52 5.03
N THR A 61 -10.99 3.21 4.85
CA THR A 61 -10.20 2.29 5.67
C THR A 61 -8.94 1.90 4.90
N TYR A 62 -7.80 1.96 5.57
CA TYR A 62 -6.50 1.60 5.00
C TYR A 62 -5.97 0.34 5.68
N ASP A 63 -5.64 -0.67 4.89
CA ASP A 63 -4.80 -1.80 5.29
C ASP A 63 -3.43 -1.62 4.64
N VAL A 64 -2.37 -1.57 5.44
CA VAL A 64 -1.01 -1.28 4.96
C VAL A 64 -0.06 -2.37 5.41
N SER A 65 0.71 -2.89 4.46
CA SER A 65 1.70 -3.95 4.68
C SER A 65 3.04 -3.55 4.07
N CYS A 66 4.08 -3.46 4.90
CA CYS A 66 5.47 -3.32 4.45
C CYS A 66 6.10 -4.70 4.32
N MET A 67 6.35 -5.15 3.08
CA MET A 67 6.85 -6.50 2.80
C MET A 67 8.19 -6.43 2.09
N ASN A 68 9.14 -7.29 2.47
CA ASN A 68 10.34 -7.47 1.65
C ASN A 68 10.02 -8.25 0.37
N ARG A 69 10.96 -8.28 -0.57
CA ARG A 69 10.80 -8.93 -1.87
C ARG A 69 10.37 -10.39 -1.77
N THR A 70 10.91 -11.14 -0.81
CA THR A 70 10.59 -12.56 -0.58
C THR A 70 9.15 -12.75 -0.09
N GLN A 71 8.71 -11.94 0.87
CA GLN A 71 7.34 -11.97 1.39
C GLN A 71 6.33 -11.53 0.33
N LEU A 72 6.68 -10.54 -0.49
CA LEU A 72 5.85 -10.08 -1.61
C LEU A 72 5.69 -11.19 -2.67
N ALA A 73 6.78 -11.88 -3.03
CA ALA A 73 6.73 -13.00 -3.96
C ALA A 73 5.81 -14.13 -3.44
N GLN A 74 5.95 -14.49 -2.16
CA GLN A 74 5.08 -15.47 -1.51
C GLN A 74 3.60 -15.05 -1.49
N LYS A 75 3.29 -13.79 -1.14
CA LYS A 75 1.90 -13.28 -1.08
C LYS A 75 1.25 -13.17 -2.46
N LEU A 76 2.04 -12.98 -3.52
CA LEU A 76 1.57 -12.97 -4.90
C LEU A 76 1.48 -14.36 -5.54
N GLY A 77 1.81 -15.43 -4.79
CA GLY A 77 1.83 -16.79 -5.31
C GLY A 77 2.92 -17.03 -6.36
N ILE A 78 3.90 -16.12 -6.47
CA ILE A 78 5.07 -16.31 -7.32
C ILE A 78 6.03 -17.17 -6.52
N VAL A 79 5.90 -18.49 -6.68
CA VAL A 79 7.00 -19.40 -6.38
C VAL A 79 8.11 -18.98 -7.34
N THR A 80 9.14 -18.29 -6.85
CA THR A 80 10.40 -18.25 -7.58
C THR A 80 10.88 -19.69 -7.60
N SER A 81 10.57 -20.41 -8.68
CA SER A 81 11.27 -21.62 -9.05
C SER A 81 12.71 -21.20 -9.33
N GLU A 82 13.52 -21.13 -8.27
CA GLU A 82 14.97 -21.21 -8.40
C GLU A 82 15.26 -22.59 -8.97
N THR A 83 15.52 -22.63 -10.28
CA THR A 83 16.14 -23.75 -10.97
C THR A 83 17.63 -23.49 -11.01
#